data_AF-A0A356S9U4-F1
#
_entry.id   AF-A0A356S9U4-F1
#
_cell.length_a   1.000
_cell.length_b   1.000
_cell.length_c   1.000
_cell.angle_alpha   90.00
_cell.angle_beta   90.00
_cell.angle_gamma   90.00
#
_symmetry.space_group_name_H-M   'P 1'
#
loop_
_entity.id
_entity.type
_entity.pdbx_description
1 polymer ?
#
loop_
_entity_poly.entity_id
_entity_poly.type
_entity_poly.pdbx_seq_one_letter_code
_entity_poly.pdbx_strand_id
1 'polypeptide(L)'
;KKQVLKNSVPAVPGGGTVSFVSPERHRFIDDHQRREEGGTPAIVEAIRAGLVFKLQQEVGLAAIEARESAFIKRAIASWQSHANIDVLGNTEAERLAIASLRIKHGEGKNRKDLHYGFVVALLNDLFGIQARGGCSCAGPYGHALLQMDMHTSRKLETQIQQGQMILRPGWVRLNFNYFISEETVEYFIEAVKLIAAHGWRLLPYYCYDKTSGTWRYQDSKQDVELDLHALSFSDLLLSDPGYSVADANSQPLSEPLRYFLQQAEAELTRDRTAGTYELKMPAEAESLRWFILPQEVQPISLLSTAC
;
A
#
# COMPACT_ATOMS: atom_id res chain seq x y z
N LYS A 1 -18.83 -27.32 -11.80
CA LYS A 1 -19.27 -26.05 -12.45
C LYS A 1 -20.70 -26.12 -13.02
N LYS A 2 -21.05 -27.09 -13.89
CA LYS A 2 -22.42 -27.21 -14.45
C LYS A 2 -23.54 -27.39 -13.41
N GLN A 3 -23.26 -28.08 -12.29
CA GLN A 3 -24.25 -28.32 -11.22
C GLN A 3 -24.66 -27.07 -10.42
N VAL A 4 -23.88 -25.98 -10.47
CA VAL A 4 -24.16 -24.74 -9.69
C VAL A 4 -24.73 -23.60 -10.53
N LEU A 5 -24.62 -23.68 -11.87
CA LEU A 5 -25.21 -22.69 -12.79
C LEU A 5 -26.59 -23.17 -13.23
N LYS A 6 -27.62 -22.99 -12.39
CA LYS A 6 -29.00 -23.45 -12.65
C LYS A 6 -29.95 -22.34 -13.12
N ASN A 7 -29.49 -21.11 -13.19
CA ASN A 7 -30.32 -19.96 -13.53
C ASN A 7 -30.88 -20.15 -14.95
N SER A 8 -32.15 -19.82 -15.16
CA SER A 8 -32.81 -19.86 -16.48
C SER A 8 -32.58 -18.59 -17.29
N VAL A 9 -32.18 -17.50 -16.63
CA VAL A 9 -31.92 -16.17 -17.17
C VAL A 9 -30.49 -15.77 -16.79
N PRO A 10 -29.69 -15.19 -17.71
CA PRO A 10 -28.36 -14.69 -17.37
C PRO A 10 -28.39 -13.47 -16.45
N ALA A 11 -27.26 -13.21 -15.78
CA ALA A 11 -27.08 -12.02 -14.96
C ALA A 11 -27.13 -10.72 -15.80
N VAL A 12 -26.61 -10.78 -17.04
CA VAL A 12 -26.65 -9.66 -18.00
C VAL A 12 -27.27 -10.15 -19.32
N PRO A 13 -28.60 -10.01 -19.49
CA PRO A 13 -29.25 -10.30 -20.76
C PRO A 13 -28.76 -9.35 -21.85
N GLY A 14 -28.38 -9.89 -23.00
CA GLY A 14 -27.88 -9.10 -24.13
C GLY A 14 -27.95 -9.85 -25.45
N GLY A 15 -27.56 -9.17 -26.53
CA GLY A 15 -27.41 -9.80 -27.84
C GLY A 15 -26.51 -11.05 -27.74
N GLY A 16 -26.86 -12.13 -28.45
CA GLY A 16 -26.08 -13.37 -28.39
C GLY A 16 -26.31 -14.26 -27.16
N THR A 17 -27.14 -13.85 -26.19
CA THR A 17 -27.57 -14.73 -25.07
C THR A 17 -28.85 -15.51 -25.36
N VAL A 18 -29.63 -15.06 -26.36
CA VAL A 18 -30.91 -15.64 -26.76
C VAL A 18 -30.74 -16.54 -27.97
N SER A 19 -31.32 -17.74 -27.90
CA SER A 19 -31.41 -18.69 -29.01
C SER A 19 -32.62 -18.42 -29.90
N PHE A 20 -33.68 -17.81 -29.35
CA PHE A 20 -34.90 -17.48 -30.10
C PHE A 20 -35.67 -16.33 -29.44
N VAL A 21 -36.28 -15.47 -30.25
CA VAL A 21 -37.15 -14.38 -29.78
C VAL A 21 -38.38 -14.29 -30.69
N SER A 22 -39.54 -14.07 -30.09
CA SER A 22 -40.83 -13.83 -30.74
C SER A 22 -41.62 -12.78 -29.92
N PRO A 23 -42.72 -12.22 -30.44
CA PRO A 23 -43.53 -11.25 -29.70
C PRO A 23 -44.05 -11.76 -28.34
N GLU A 24 -44.19 -13.09 -28.18
CA GLU A 24 -44.78 -13.70 -26.98
C GLU A 24 -43.76 -14.39 -26.06
N ARG A 25 -42.59 -14.78 -26.59
CA ARG A 25 -41.58 -15.54 -25.84
C ARG A 25 -40.17 -15.33 -26.35
N HIS A 26 -39.20 -15.55 -25.47
CA HIS A 26 -37.79 -15.70 -25.81
C HIS A 26 -37.22 -16.95 -25.14
N ARG A 27 -36.16 -17.50 -25.72
CA ARG A 27 -35.41 -18.63 -25.16
C ARG A 27 -33.94 -18.24 -25.10
N PHE A 28 -33.30 -18.45 -23.94
CA PHE A 28 -31.86 -18.27 -23.79
C PHE A 28 -31.07 -19.46 -24.34
N ILE A 29 -29.77 -19.29 -24.54
CA ILE A 29 -28.86 -20.37 -24.96
C ILE A 29 -28.67 -21.36 -23.80
N ASP A 30 -28.65 -22.67 -24.12
CA ASP A 30 -28.51 -23.72 -23.12
C ASP A 30 -27.06 -23.84 -22.58
N ASP A 31 -26.06 -23.34 -23.33
CA ASP A 31 -24.68 -23.21 -22.84
C ASP A 31 -24.59 -22.13 -21.76
N HIS A 32 -24.32 -22.56 -20.53
CA HIS A 32 -24.30 -21.69 -19.36
C HIS A 32 -23.21 -20.62 -19.40
N GLN A 33 -22.09 -20.83 -20.12
CA GLN A 33 -21.02 -19.84 -20.21
C GLN A 33 -21.37 -18.77 -21.23
N ARG A 34 -21.76 -19.20 -22.44
CA ARG A 34 -22.15 -18.27 -23.52
C ARG A 34 -23.37 -17.43 -23.14
N ARG A 35 -24.27 -17.98 -22.33
CA ARG A 35 -25.44 -17.25 -21.85
C ARG A 35 -25.08 -16.06 -20.94
N GLU A 36 -23.97 -16.12 -20.20
CA GLU A 36 -23.50 -15.02 -19.33
C GLU A 36 -22.63 -13.99 -20.07
N GLU A 37 -22.31 -14.21 -21.34
CA GLU A 37 -21.46 -13.34 -22.17
C GLU A 37 -22.31 -12.50 -23.14
N GLY A 38 -23.35 -11.86 -22.62
CA GLY A 38 -24.26 -11.06 -23.45
C GLY A 38 -23.64 -9.79 -24.02
N GLY A 39 -23.99 -9.50 -25.27
CA GLY A 39 -23.48 -8.35 -26.02
C GLY A 39 -22.21 -8.66 -26.81
N THR A 40 -21.50 -7.62 -27.21
CA THR A 40 -20.18 -7.77 -27.84
C THR A 40 -19.18 -8.14 -26.75
N PRO A 41 -18.45 -9.26 -26.87
CA PRO A 41 -17.44 -9.63 -25.89
C PRO A 41 -16.35 -8.55 -25.78
N ALA A 42 -15.69 -8.51 -24.63
CA ALA A 42 -14.53 -7.66 -24.37
C ALA A 42 -13.29 -8.23 -25.11
N ILE A 43 -13.32 -8.22 -26.45
CA ILE A 43 -12.34 -8.92 -27.30
C ILE A 43 -10.93 -8.38 -27.06
N VAL A 44 -10.77 -7.06 -27.03
CA VAL A 44 -9.45 -6.43 -26.84
C VAL A 44 -8.92 -6.71 -25.43
N GLU A 45 -9.79 -6.67 -24.43
CA GLU A 45 -9.49 -7.00 -23.04
C GLU A 45 -9.07 -8.47 -22.90
N ALA A 46 -9.77 -9.39 -23.57
CA ALA A 46 -9.45 -10.81 -23.59
C ALA A 46 -8.09 -11.08 -24.26
N ILE A 47 -7.78 -10.41 -25.37
CA ILE A 47 -6.47 -10.49 -26.03
C ILE A 47 -5.38 -9.97 -25.07
N ARG A 48 -5.57 -8.80 -24.45
CA ARG A 48 -4.62 -8.23 -23.48
C ARG A 48 -4.40 -9.16 -22.29
N ALA A 49 -5.46 -9.74 -21.74
CA ALA A 49 -5.37 -10.73 -20.66
C ALA A 49 -4.58 -11.97 -21.10
N GLY A 50 -4.87 -12.50 -22.29
CA GLY A 50 -4.12 -13.61 -22.87
C GLY A 50 -2.63 -13.33 -23.03
N LEU A 51 -2.26 -12.12 -23.46
CA LEU A 51 -0.86 -11.68 -23.56
C LEU A 51 -0.17 -11.61 -22.20
N VAL A 52 -0.85 -11.13 -21.15
CA VAL A 52 -0.30 -11.12 -19.78
C VAL A 52 -0.03 -12.54 -19.26
N PHE A 53 -0.95 -13.48 -19.49
CA PHE A 53 -0.73 -14.89 -19.12
C PHE A 53 0.41 -15.51 -19.92
N LYS A 54 0.50 -15.23 -21.22
CA LYS A 54 1.59 -15.71 -22.08
C LYS A 54 2.95 -15.19 -21.58
N LEU A 55 3.05 -13.92 -21.23
CA LEU A 55 4.27 -13.33 -20.68
C LEU A 55 4.69 -14.03 -19.37
N GLN A 56 3.76 -14.23 -18.44
CA GLN A 56 4.04 -14.97 -17.20
C GLN A 56 4.56 -16.40 -17.49
N GLN A 57 3.95 -17.10 -18.44
CA GLN A 57 4.35 -18.44 -18.84
C GLN A 57 5.74 -18.48 -19.49
N GLU A 58 6.07 -17.47 -20.30
CA GLU A 58 7.39 -17.31 -20.93
C GLU A 58 8.49 -17.02 -19.90
N VAL A 59 8.21 -16.22 -18.87
CA VAL A 59 9.14 -16.03 -17.73
C VAL A 59 9.28 -17.33 -16.92
N GLY A 60 8.18 -18.04 -16.72
CA GLY A 60 8.12 -19.32 -16.01
C GLY A 60 7.92 -19.17 -14.51
N LEU A 61 6.98 -19.94 -13.95
CA LEU A 61 6.61 -19.87 -12.53
C LEU A 61 7.78 -20.17 -11.59
N ALA A 62 8.63 -21.14 -11.93
CA ALA A 62 9.80 -21.49 -11.11
C ALA A 62 10.82 -20.34 -11.03
N ALA A 63 11.00 -19.59 -12.13
CA ALA A 63 11.91 -18.43 -12.14
C ALA A 63 11.35 -17.26 -11.33
N ILE A 64 10.03 -17.03 -11.42
CA ILE A 64 9.31 -16.04 -10.60
C ILE A 64 9.47 -16.37 -9.12
N GLU A 65 9.14 -17.60 -8.73
CA GLU A 65 9.23 -18.06 -7.34
C GLU A 65 10.66 -17.99 -6.80
N ALA A 66 11.66 -18.44 -7.57
CA ALA A 66 13.06 -18.38 -7.15
C ALA A 66 13.53 -16.95 -6.88
N ARG A 67 13.18 -16.00 -7.76
CA ARG A 67 13.54 -14.58 -7.61
C ARG A 67 12.84 -13.93 -6.42
N GLU A 68 11.52 -14.06 -6.36
CA GLU A 68 10.72 -13.49 -5.28
C GLU A 68 11.13 -14.06 -3.90
N SER A 69 11.40 -15.37 -3.83
CA SER A 69 11.92 -16.04 -2.63
C SER A 69 13.29 -15.51 -2.21
N ALA A 70 14.21 -15.30 -3.16
CA ALA A 70 15.52 -14.72 -2.89
C ALA A 70 15.42 -13.29 -2.33
N PHE A 71 14.57 -12.45 -2.94
CA PHE A 71 14.36 -11.07 -2.50
C PHE A 71 13.79 -11.00 -1.09
N ILE A 72 12.70 -11.73 -0.81
CA ILE A 72 12.04 -11.65 0.49
C ILE A 72 12.89 -12.24 1.61
N LYS A 73 13.65 -13.31 1.36
CA LYS A 73 14.58 -13.88 2.35
C LYS A 73 15.65 -12.90 2.76
N ARG A 74 16.29 -12.22 1.79
CA ARG A 74 17.30 -11.20 2.05
C ARG A 74 16.72 -10.01 2.82
N ALA A 75 15.54 -9.52 2.41
CA ALA A 75 14.88 -8.40 3.06
C ALA A 75 14.52 -8.73 4.53
N ILE A 76 13.91 -9.89 4.77
CA ILE A 76 13.56 -10.36 6.13
C ILE A 76 14.82 -10.50 6.99
N ALA A 77 15.87 -11.14 6.49
CA ALA A 77 17.12 -11.31 7.23
C ALA A 77 17.76 -9.96 7.60
N SER A 78 17.78 -9.00 6.67
CA SER A 78 18.29 -7.65 6.93
C SER A 78 17.45 -6.95 8.01
N TRP A 79 16.13 -6.99 7.90
CA TRP A 79 15.24 -6.30 8.83
C TRP A 79 15.17 -6.93 10.22
N GLN A 80 15.26 -8.26 10.34
CA GLN A 80 15.32 -8.95 11.64
C GLN A 80 16.58 -8.59 12.44
N SER A 81 17.67 -8.20 11.76
CA SER A 81 18.89 -7.76 12.43
C SER A 81 18.78 -6.35 13.01
N HIS A 82 17.78 -5.56 12.59
CA HIS A 82 17.63 -4.17 12.99
C HIS A 82 16.77 -4.05 14.24
N ALA A 83 17.33 -3.51 15.33
CA ALA A 83 16.68 -3.46 16.64
C ALA A 83 15.29 -2.80 16.62
N ASN A 84 15.06 -1.80 15.76
CA ASN A 84 13.80 -1.05 15.68
C ASN A 84 12.77 -1.61 14.69
N ILE A 85 13.07 -2.71 13.99
CA ILE A 85 12.13 -3.31 13.03
C ILE A 85 11.57 -4.59 13.61
N ASP A 86 10.26 -4.74 13.54
CA ASP A 86 9.56 -5.96 13.93
C ASP A 86 8.89 -6.57 12.70
N VAL A 87 9.42 -7.70 12.23
CA VAL A 87 8.89 -8.44 11.08
C VAL A 87 7.77 -9.34 11.56
N LEU A 88 6.56 -9.10 11.06
CA LEU A 88 5.37 -9.82 11.46
C LEU A 88 5.19 -11.14 10.68
N GLY A 89 4.70 -12.15 11.39
CA GLY A 89 4.34 -13.46 10.87
C GLY A 89 5.47 -14.47 11.05
N ASN A 90 5.27 -15.68 10.54
CA ASN A 90 6.30 -16.70 10.54
C ASN A 90 7.37 -16.36 9.48
N THR A 91 8.62 -16.18 9.90
CA THR A 91 9.75 -15.85 9.00
C THR A 91 10.39 -17.07 8.36
N GLU A 92 10.11 -18.26 8.88
CA GLU A 92 10.66 -19.54 8.39
C GLU A 92 9.72 -20.24 7.40
N ALA A 93 8.44 -19.85 7.36
CA ALA A 93 7.47 -20.42 6.44
C ALA A 93 7.66 -19.88 5.02
N GLU A 94 7.34 -20.72 4.03
CA GLU A 94 7.18 -20.28 2.65
C GLU A 94 6.11 -19.18 2.57
N ARG A 95 6.42 -18.13 1.81
CA ARG A 95 5.57 -16.95 1.70
C ARG A 95 5.71 -16.31 0.33
N LEU A 96 4.64 -15.63 -0.07
CA LEU A 96 4.74 -14.60 -1.12
C LEU A 96 5.77 -13.57 -0.69
N ALA A 97 6.39 -12.89 -1.67
CA ALA A 97 7.40 -11.87 -1.43
C ALA A 97 6.84 -10.54 -0.88
N ILE A 98 5.96 -10.66 0.12
CA ILE A 98 5.32 -9.59 0.84
C ILE A 98 5.79 -9.63 2.29
N ALA A 99 6.42 -8.55 2.74
CA ALA A 99 6.79 -8.36 4.13
C ALA A 99 5.74 -7.53 4.87
N SER A 100 5.58 -7.81 6.16
CA SER A 100 4.70 -7.06 7.08
C SER A 100 5.55 -6.56 8.23
N LEU A 101 5.56 -5.25 8.48
CA LEU A 101 6.54 -4.59 9.34
C LEU A 101 5.86 -3.66 10.34
N ARG A 102 6.39 -3.62 11.56
CA ARG A 102 6.20 -2.51 12.50
C ARG A 102 7.54 -1.86 12.75
N ILE A 103 7.55 -0.54 12.77
CA ILE A 103 8.74 0.25 13.08
C ILE A 103 8.57 0.78 14.49
N LYS A 104 9.57 0.61 15.35
CA LYS A 104 9.52 0.96 16.77
C LYS A 104 10.45 2.11 17.08
N HIS A 105 10.10 2.91 18.07
CA HIS A 105 10.95 3.95 18.61
C HIS A 105 10.89 3.96 20.15
N GLY A 106 11.96 4.42 20.77
CA GLY A 106 12.13 4.44 22.23
C GLY A 106 12.67 3.12 22.79
N GLU A 107 12.93 3.14 24.10
CA GLU A 107 13.54 2.02 24.81
C GLU A 107 12.72 1.61 26.04
N GLY A 108 12.92 0.38 26.50
CA GLY A 108 12.27 -0.16 27.70
C GLY A 108 10.75 -0.03 27.65
N LYS A 109 10.17 0.56 28.70
CA LYS A 109 8.71 0.76 28.83
C LYS A 109 8.14 1.84 27.90
N ASN A 110 9.00 2.71 27.34
CA ASN A 110 8.59 3.78 26.44
C ASN A 110 8.66 3.36 24.96
N ARG A 111 9.02 2.10 24.70
CA ARG A 111 9.11 1.57 23.35
C ARG A 111 7.72 1.40 22.76
N LYS A 112 7.40 2.24 21.77
CA LYS A 112 6.13 2.25 21.04
C LYS A 112 6.40 2.15 19.54
N ASP A 113 5.34 1.85 18.78
CA ASP A 113 5.44 1.82 17.33
C ASP A 113 5.37 3.25 16.75
N LEU A 114 5.98 3.46 15.59
CA LEU A 114 5.58 4.54 14.69
C LEU A 114 4.27 4.11 14.03
N HIS A 115 3.27 5.01 13.98
CA HIS A 115 2.00 4.69 13.36
C HIS A 115 2.21 4.26 11.90
N TYR A 116 1.61 3.14 11.47
CA TYR A 116 1.87 2.57 10.13
C TYR A 116 1.58 3.57 9.00
N GLY A 117 0.57 4.43 9.18
CA GLY A 117 0.19 5.45 8.19
C GLY A 117 1.26 6.54 8.06
N PHE A 118 1.98 6.84 9.14
CA PHE A 118 3.10 7.78 9.12
C PHE A 118 4.30 7.15 8.41
N VAL A 119 4.62 5.88 8.70
CA VAL A 119 5.70 5.16 8.01
C VAL A 119 5.43 5.05 6.50
N VAL A 120 4.17 4.79 6.11
CA VAL A 120 3.77 4.78 4.69
C VAL A 120 3.93 6.16 4.05
N ALA A 121 3.57 7.24 4.76
CA ALA A 121 3.80 8.60 4.26
C ALA A 121 5.29 8.87 4.04
N LEU A 122 6.16 8.49 4.98
CA LEU A 122 7.62 8.64 4.81
C LEU A 122 8.17 7.84 3.62
N LEU A 123 7.71 6.60 3.42
CA LEU A 123 8.10 5.78 2.27
C LEU A 123 7.73 6.46 0.94
N ASN A 124 6.56 7.08 0.87
CA ASN A 124 6.12 7.83 -0.30
C ASN A 124 6.92 9.14 -0.48
N ASP A 125 6.95 9.97 0.56
CA ASP A 125 7.38 11.37 0.46
C ASP A 125 8.91 11.50 0.32
N LEU A 126 9.68 10.58 0.89
CA LEU A 126 11.15 10.62 0.84
C LEU A 126 11.76 9.68 -0.19
N PHE A 127 11.09 8.57 -0.49
CA PHE A 127 11.66 7.48 -1.27
C PHE A 127 10.86 7.13 -2.54
N GLY A 128 9.68 7.73 -2.74
CA GLY A 128 8.80 7.37 -3.87
C GLY A 128 8.30 5.91 -3.80
N ILE A 129 8.34 5.28 -2.63
CA ILE A 129 7.93 3.90 -2.43
C ILE A 129 6.47 3.85 -1.99
N GLN A 130 5.60 3.32 -2.86
CA GLN A 130 4.21 3.09 -2.53
C GLN A 130 4.03 1.82 -1.68
N ALA A 131 3.64 2.00 -0.43
CA ALA A 131 3.38 0.93 0.52
C ALA A 131 1.92 0.92 0.97
N ARG A 132 1.47 -0.22 1.52
CA ARG A 132 0.12 -0.35 2.09
C ARG A 132 0.16 -0.42 3.61
N GLY A 133 -0.50 0.51 4.27
CA GLY A 133 -0.70 0.51 5.72
C GLY A 133 -2.07 -0.03 6.13
N GLY A 134 -2.17 -0.60 7.33
CA GLY A 134 -3.44 -0.96 7.97
C GLY A 134 -3.60 -2.47 8.24
N CYS A 135 -4.75 -2.85 8.79
CA CYS A 135 -5.09 -4.26 9.04
C CYS A 135 -5.54 -4.97 7.75
N SER A 136 -5.11 -6.23 7.56
CA SER A 136 -5.58 -7.07 6.46
C SER A 136 -7.03 -7.54 6.69
N CYS A 137 -7.77 -7.87 5.62
CA CYS A 137 -9.18 -8.29 5.68
C CYS A 137 -9.45 -9.58 6.50
N ALA A 138 -8.41 -10.22 7.03
CA ALA A 138 -8.49 -11.35 7.93
C ALA A 138 -8.39 -10.88 9.40
N GLY A 139 -9.49 -10.33 9.94
CA GLY A 139 -9.56 -9.79 11.31
C GLY A 139 -9.00 -10.73 12.39
N PRO A 140 -9.39 -12.02 12.44
CA PRO A 140 -8.85 -12.96 13.43
C PRO A 140 -7.33 -13.15 13.35
N TYR A 141 -6.76 -13.16 12.14
CA TYR A 141 -5.31 -13.25 11.95
C TYR A 141 -4.62 -11.98 12.43
N GLY A 142 -5.21 -10.80 12.17
CA GLY A 142 -4.71 -9.53 12.69
C GLY A 142 -4.66 -9.49 14.23
N HIS A 143 -5.67 -10.05 14.91
CA HIS A 143 -5.65 -10.15 16.37
C HIS A 143 -4.52 -11.06 16.87
N ALA A 144 -4.35 -12.25 16.26
CA ALA A 144 -3.26 -13.16 16.63
C ALA A 144 -1.88 -12.52 16.41
N LEU A 145 -1.69 -11.85 15.27
CA LEU A 145 -0.43 -11.22 14.87
C LEU A 145 -0.03 -10.07 15.80
N LEU A 146 -1.01 -9.29 16.25
CA LEU A 146 -0.82 -8.15 17.16
C LEU A 146 -0.98 -8.52 18.64
N GLN A 147 -1.20 -9.81 18.94
CA GLN A 147 -1.45 -10.32 20.30
C GLN A 147 -2.57 -9.57 21.02
N MET A 148 -3.64 -9.26 20.27
CA MET A 148 -4.75 -8.46 20.76
C MET A 148 -5.84 -9.35 21.35
N ASP A 149 -6.18 -9.11 22.61
CA ASP A 149 -7.31 -9.77 23.27
C ASP A 149 -8.65 -9.13 22.86
N MET A 150 -9.73 -9.89 23.05
CA MET A 150 -11.07 -9.45 22.64
C MET A 150 -11.62 -8.27 23.47
N HIS A 151 -11.13 -8.05 24.69
CA HIS A 151 -11.53 -6.90 25.49
C HIS A 151 -10.93 -5.61 24.94
N THR A 152 -9.63 -5.62 24.65
CA THR A 152 -8.93 -4.53 23.97
C THR A 152 -9.52 -4.25 22.60
N SER A 153 -9.81 -5.30 21.82
CA SER A 153 -10.43 -5.18 20.49
C SER A 153 -11.78 -4.46 20.52
N ARG A 154 -12.68 -4.83 21.45
CA ARG A 154 -13.98 -4.16 21.61
C ARG A 154 -13.86 -2.70 22.02
N LYS A 155 -12.90 -2.37 22.90
CA LYS A 155 -12.63 -0.98 23.27
C LYS A 155 -12.15 -0.16 22.07
N LEU A 156 -11.25 -0.72 21.26
CA LEU A 156 -10.78 -0.09 20.03
C LEU A 156 -11.94 0.12 19.04
N GLU A 157 -12.80 -0.88 18.86
CA GLU A 157 -13.99 -0.77 18.02
C GLU A 157 -14.87 0.41 18.44
N THR A 158 -15.19 0.53 19.74
CA THR A 158 -15.98 1.66 20.26
C THR A 158 -15.34 3.01 19.94
N GLN A 159 -14.03 3.16 20.17
CA GLN A 159 -13.35 4.44 19.90
C GLN A 159 -13.29 4.76 18.40
N ILE A 160 -13.09 3.75 17.55
CA ILE A 160 -13.11 3.90 16.09
C ILE A 160 -14.50 4.35 15.61
N GLN A 161 -15.58 3.77 16.14
CA GLN A 161 -16.96 4.18 15.86
C GLN A 161 -17.25 5.63 16.31
N GLN A 162 -16.56 6.09 17.36
CA GLN A 162 -16.60 7.49 17.84
C GLN A 162 -15.69 8.43 17.04
N GLY A 163 -15.10 7.98 15.92
CA GLY A 163 -14.29 8.80 15.02
C GLY A 163 -12.79 8.79 15.30
N GLN A 164 -12.30 8.00 16.27
CA GLN A 164 -10.86 7.85 16.55
C GLN A 164 -10.19 6.87 15.57
N MET A 165 -10.29 7.16 14.26
CA MET A 165 -9.82 6.28 13.18
C MET A 165 -8.33 5.95 13.25
N ILE A 166 -7.51 6.83 13.85
CA ILE A 166 -6.08 6.61 14.04
C ILE A 166 -5.75 5.43 14.96
N LEU A 167 -6.70 5.01 15.80
CA LEU A 167 -6.52 3.84 16.66
C LEU A 167 -6.68 2.52 15.91
N ARG A 168 -7.15 2.55 14.66
CA ARG A 168 -7.31 1.34 13.85
C ARG A 168 -5.97 0.60 13.82
N PRO A 169 -5.91 -0.66 14.26
CA PRO A 169 -4.67 -1.40 14.29
C PRO A 169 -4.17 -1.70 12.87
N GLY A 170 -2.86 -1.88 12.72
CA GLY A 170 -2.29 -2.21 11.42
C GLY A 170 -0.77 -2.27 11.41
N TRP A 171 -0.23 -2.52 10.23
CA TRP A 171 1.20 -2.61 9.96
C TRP A 171 1.49 -2.13 8.54
N VAL A 172 2.77 -1.97 8.21
CA VAL A 172 3.21 -1.61 6.86
C VAL A 172 3.45 -2.88 6.05
N ARG A 173 3.03 -2.89 4.79
CA ARG A 173 3.26 -3.99 3.85
C ARG A 173 4.01 -3.51 2.61
N LEU A 174 5.05 -4.24 2.26
CA LEU A 174 5.88 -4.05 1.06
C LEU A 174 5.91 -5.34 0.26
N ASN A 175 5.86 -5.23 -1.07
CA ASN A 175 5.91 -6.36 -1.99
C ASN A 175 7.16 -6.25 -2.89
N PHE A 176 7.88 -7.35 -3.06
CA PHE A 176 8.99 -7.48 -3.99
C PHE A 176 8.52 -8.34 -5.16
N ASN A 177 8.22 -7.72 -6.30
CA ASN A 177 7.85 -8.45 -7.50
C ASN A 177 9.11 -9.04 -8.19
N TYR A 178 8.94 -10.06 -9.03
CA TYR A 178 10.08 -10.72 -9.70
C TYR A 178 10.83 -9.87 -10.73
N PHE A 179 10.31 -8.71 -11.12
CA PHE A 179 10.85 -7.90 -12.23
C PHE A 179 11.56 -6.63 -11.78
N ILE A 180 11.60 -6.31 -10.49
CA ILE A 180 12.48 -5.25 -9.96
C ILE A 180 13.96 -5.69 -9.98
N SER A 181 14.84 -4.71 -10.14
CA SER A 181 16.29 -4.93 -10.16
C SER A 181 16.84 -5.21 -8.76
N GLU A 182 18.02 -5.82 -8.68
CA GLU A 182 18.78 -5.99 -7.43
C GLU A 182 19.01 -4.65 -6.71
N GLU A 183 19.30 -3.59 -7.47
CA GLU A 183 19.46 -2.24 -6.92
C GLU A 183 18.16 -1.73 -6.27
N THR A 184 17.01 -2.02 -6.87
CA THR A 184 15.70 -1.62 -6.33
C THR A 184 15.38 -2.39 -5.04
N VAL A 185 15.74 -3.67 -4.98
CA VAL A 185 15.55 -4.48 -3.76
C VAL A 185 16.38 -3.90 -2.61
N GLU A 186 17.65 -3.57 -2.87
CA GLU A 186 18.52 -2.94 -1.87
C GLU A 186 17.99 -1.58 -1.44
N TYR A 187 17.51 -0.77 -2.40
CA TYR A 187 16.87 0.51 -2.12
C TYR A 187 15.67 0.37 -1.17
N PHE A 188 14.80 -0.61 -1.37
CA PHE A 188 13.67 -0.87 -0.47
C PHE A 188 14.13 -1.28 0.93
N ILE A 189 15.15 -2.14 1.02
CA ILE A 189 15.68 -2.62 2.31
C ILE A 189 16.26 -1.46 3.12
N GLU A 190 17.10 -0.64 2.49
CA GLU A 190 17.78 0.48 3.14
C GLU A 190 16.82 1.63 3.46
N ALA A 191 15.83 1.92 2.60
CA ALA A 191 14.80 2.92 2.90
C ALA A 191 14.05 2.61 4.20
N VAL A 192 13.66 1.35 4.40
CA VAL A 192 13.00 0.91 5.64
C VAL A 192 13.94 1.03 6.84
N LYS A 193 15.22 0.70 6.69
CA LYS A 193 16.23 0.84 7.76
C LYS A 193 16.44 2.30 8.15
N LEU A 194 16.52 3.21 7.17
CA LEU A 194 16.63 4.66 7.41
C LEU A 194 15.41 5.18 8.18
N ILE A 195 14.19 4.76 7.81
CA ILE A 195 12.99 5.11 8.58
C ILE A 195 13.05 4.53 10.00
N ALA A 196 13.51 3.29 10.16
CA ALA A 196 13.65 2.67 11.47
C ALA A 196 14.70 3.34 12.38
N ALA A 197 15.75 3.92 11.80
CA ALA A 197 16.79 4.62 12.53
C ALA A 197 16.38 6.08 12.84
N HIS A 198 15.83 6.79 11.86
CA HIS A 198 15.70 8.25 11.90
C HIS A 198 14.29 8.79 11.60
N GLY A 199 13.37 7.96 11.12
CA GLY A 199 12.02 8.37 10.71
C GLY A 199 11.23 9.11 11.78
N TRP A 200 11.45 8.76 13.06
CA TRP A 200 10.84 9.43 14.20
C TRP A 200 11.12 10.94 14.24
N ARG A 201 12.27 11.41 13.73
CA ARG A 201 12.68 12.83 13.74
C ARG A 201 11.73 13.70 12.91
N LEU A 202 11.03 13.09 11.94
CA LEU A 202 10.06 13.80 11.11
C LEU A 202 8.65 13.84 11.69
N LEU A 203 8.34 12.99 12.68
CA LEU A 203 6.98 12.88 13.22
C LEU A 203 6.39 14.22 13.70
N PRO A 204 7.15 15.12 14.37
CA PRO A 204 6.65 16.43 14.77
C PRO A 204 6.14 17.31 13.61
N TYR A 205 6.60 17.08 12.38
CA TYR A 205 6.30 17.92 11.22
C TYR A 205 5.18 17.37 10.35
N TYR A 206 4.60 16.22 10.72
CA TYR A 206 3.47 15.61 10.03
C TYR A 206 2.19 15.80 10.85
N CYS A 207 1.13 16.23 10.18
CA CYS A 207 -0.21 16.29 10.75
C CYS A 207 -1.05 15.10 10.29
N TYR A 208 -1.87 14.57 11.19
CA TYR A 208 -2.84 13.52 10.85
C TYR A 208 -4.16 14.16 10.41
N ASP A 209 -4.49 14.04 9.12
CA ASP A 209 -5.79 14.46 8.60
C ASP A 209 -6.85 13.41 8.98
N LYS A 210 -7.71 13.76 9.94
CA LYS A 210 -8.81 12.92 10.44
C LYS A 210 -9.86 12.61 9.36
N THR A 211 -9.96 13.43 8.32
CA THR A 211 -10.93 13.27 7.23
C THR A 211 -10.49 12.19 6.25
N SER A 212 -9.23 12.24 5.80
CA SER A 212 -8.68 11.24 4.89
C SER A 212 -8.06 10.04 5.59
N GLY A 213 -7.78 10.15 6.89
CA GLY A 213 -7.08 9.12 7.67
C GLY A 213 -5.59 8.99 7.30
N THR A 214 -4.97 10.05 6.80
CA THR A 214 -3.59 10.05 6.29
C THR A 214 -2.70 11.04 7.04
N TRP A 215 -1.41 10.77 7.07
CA TRP A 215 -0.41 11.71 7.59
C TRP A 215 0.10 12.60 6.46
N ARG A 216 0.25 13.90 6.70
CA ARG A 216 0.73 14.89 5.71
C ARG A 216 1.82 15.77 6.30
N TYR A 217 2.89 15.95 5.55
CA TYR A 217 3.95 16.89 5.93
C TYR A 217 3.44 18.33 5.87
N GLN A 218 3.58 19.07 6.97
CA GLN A 218 3.17 20.49 7.09
C GLN A 218 1.72 20.77 6.67
N ASP A 219 0.83 19.79 6.87
CA ASP A 219 -0.57 19.81 6.41
C ASP A 219 -0.74 20.17 4.91
N SER A 220 0.33 19.96 4.13
CA SER A 220 0.31 20.20 2.69
C SER A 220 -0.41 19.05 2.00
N LYS A 221 -1.42 19.38 1.20
CA LYS A 221 -1.98 18.43 0.24
C LYS A 221 -1.01 18.36 -0.94
N GLN A 222 -0.52 17.17 -1.24
CA GLN A 222 0.15 16.94 -2.52
C GLN A 222 -0.88 17.17 -3.62
N ASP A 223 -0.64 18.19 -4.45
CA ASP A 223 -1.39 18.35 -5.69
C ASP A 223 -1.07 17.16 -6.59
N VAL A 224 -2.10 16.55 -7.15
CA VAL A 224 -1.90 15.50 -8.15
C VAL A 224 -1.35 16.21 -9.39
N GLU A 225 -0.09 15.94 -9.72
CA GLU A 225 0.62 16.57 -10.85
C GLU A 225 -0.11 16.37 -12.19
N LEU A 226 -0.98 15.35 -12.27
CA LEU A 226 -1.81 15.03 -13.43
C LEU A 226 -3.28 14.88 -13.02
N ASP A 227 -4.08 15.91 -13.29
CA ASP A 227 -5.54 15.80 -13.26
C ASP A 227 -6.01 15.12 -14.56
N LEU A 228 -6.82 14.05 -14.44
CA LEU A 228 -7.43 13.36 -15.57
C LEU A 228 -8.27 14.34 -16.42
N HIS A 229 -8.85 15.36 -15.81
CA HIS A 229 -9.62 16.40 -16.49
C HIS A 229 -8.74 17.42 -17.23
N ALA A 230 -7.45 17.53 -16.87
CA ALA A 230 -6.48 18.35 -17.58
C ALA A 230 -5.80 17.61 -18.74
N LEU A 231 -6.05 16.30 -18.91
CA LEU A 231 -5.53 15.53 -20.04
C LEU A 231 -6.27 15.89 -21.33
N SER A 232 -5.53 16.47 -22.27
CA SER A 232 -5.99 16.74 -23.63
C SER A 232 -5.41 15.69 -24.58
N PHE A 233 -6.26 14.84 -25.13
CA PHE A 233 -5.85 13.85 -26.13
C PHE A 233 -5.27 14.51 -27.38
N SER A 234 -5.73 15.71 -27.74
CA SER A 234 -5.14 16.50 -28.82
C SER A 234 -3.71 16.90 -28.52
N ASP A 235 -3.40 17.33 -27.29
CA ASP A 235 -2.05 17.74 -26.91
C ASP A 235 -1.13 16.52 -26.79
N LEU A 236 -1.64 15.36 -26.38
CA LEU A 236 -0.89 14.10 -26.37
C LEU A 236 -0.58 13.59 -27.79
N LEU A 237 -1.48 13.80 -28.76
CA LEU A 237 -1.28 13.40 -30.16
C LEU A 237 -0.39 14.39 -30.93
N LEU A 238 -0.35 15.67 -30.52
CA LEU A 238 0.45 16.73 -31.15
C LEU A 238 1.84 16.88 -30.52
N SER A 239 2.04 16.44 -29.27
CA SER A 239 3.29 16.67 -28.55
C SER A 239 4.46 15.81 -29.04
N ASP A 240 4.24 14.68 -29.72
CA ASP A 240 5.29 13.98 -30.47
C ASP A 240 4.72 12.87 -31.41
N PRO A 241 4.82 13.00 -32.76
CA PRO A 241 4.43 11.95 -33.71
C PRO A 241 5.25 10.65 -33.60
N GLY A 242 6.36 10.68 -32.85
CA GLY A 242 7.23 9.57 -32.52
C GLY A 242 7.10 9.08 -31.07
N TYR A 243 6.15 9.61 -30.27
CA TYR A 243 6.00 9.25 -28.86
C TYR A 243 5.62 7.78 -28.73
N SER A 244 6.64 6.93 -28.58
CA SER A 244 6.45 5.56 -28.16
C SER A 244 6.23 5.56 -26.66
N VAL A 245 5.16 4.94 -26.19
CA VAL A 245 4.96 4.64 -24.75
C VAL A 245 6.15 3.87 -24.16
N ALA A 246 7.02 3.29 -25.01
CA ALA A 246 8.30 2.72 -24.60
C ALA A 246 9.26 3.76 -24.01
N ASP A 247 9.31 5.00 -24.51
CA ASP A 247 10.35 6.00 -24.17
C ASP A 247 10.11 6.67 -22.81
N ALA A 248 8.86 6.82 -22.38
CA ALA A 248 8.51 7.42 -21.09
C ALA A 248 8.90 6.56 -19.88
N ASN A 249 8.90 5.22 -20.05
CA ASN A 249 9.26 4.27 -19.00
C ASN A 249 10.72 3.76 -19.11
N SER A 250 11.49 4.24 -20.08
CA SER A 250 12.84 3.76 -20.35
C SER A 250 13.91 4.85 -20.31
N GLN A 251 13.57 6.09 -19.96
CA GLN A 251 14.59 7.04 -19.57
C GLN A 251 15.21 6.58 -18.25
N PRO A 252 16.52 6.22 -18.23
CA PRO A 252 17.18 5.86 -16.99
C PRO A 252 17.08 7.04 -16.03
N LEU A 253 16.90 6.75 -14.73
CA LEU A 253 17.01 7.76 -13.70
C LEU A 253 18.32 8.53 -13.90
N SER A 254 18.26 9.85 -13.77
CA SER A 254 19.45 10.71 -13.94
C SER A 254 20.55 10.39 -12.92
N GLU A 255 20.17 9.80 -11.79
CA GLU A 255 21.05 9.45 -10.67
C GLU A 255 20.77 8.00 -10.20
N PRO A 256 21.78 7.28 -9.66
CA PRO A 256 21.61 5.93 -9.13
C PRO A 256 20.75 5.93 -7.85
N LEU A 257 20.09 4.82 -7.52
CA LEU A 257 19.16 4.76 -6.39
C LEU A 257 19.83 5.08 -5.03
N ARG A 258 21.12 4.77 -4.90
CA ARG A 258 21.93 5.11 -3.72
C ARG A 258 22.00 6.62 -3.44
N TYR A 259 21.95 7.45 -4.49
CA TYR A 259 21.98 8.91 -4.32
C TYR A 259 20.74 9.38 -3.57
N PHE A 260 19.57 8.87 -3.93
CA PHE A 260 18.31 9.21 -3.26
C PHE A 260 18.27 8.71 -1.81
N LEU A 261 18.91 7.57 -1.49
CA LEU A 261 19.07 7.14 -0.09
C LEU A 261 19.88 8.16 0.74
N GLN A 262 20.97 8.69 0.18
CA GLN A 262 21.80 9.69 0.86
C GLN A 262 21.04 11.01 1.05
N GLN A 263 20.27 11.45 0.05
CA GLN A 263 19.42 12.64 0.19
C GLN A 263 18.35 12.43 1.26
N ALA A 264 17.69 11.28 1.27
CA ALA A 264 16.68 10.95 2.27
C ALA A 264 17.26 10.86 3.68
N GLU A 265 18.45 10.27 3.85
CA GLU A 265 19.16 10.23 5.14
C GLU A 265 19.55 11.64 5.61
N ALA A 266 20.12 12.45 4.72
CA ALA A 266 20.47 13.84 5.02
C ALA A 266 19.24 14.64 5.45
N GLU A 267 18.12 14.48 4.75
CA GLU A 267 16.86 15.11 5.14
C GLU A 267 16.41 14.55 6.50
N LEU A 268 16.30 13.22 6.68
CA LEU A 268 15.92 12.60 7.95
C LEU A 268 16.75 13.05 9.14
N THR A 269 18.04 13.35 8.95
CA THR A 269 19.00 13.77 9.99
C THR A 269 19.19 15.29 10.10
N ARG A 270 18.64 16.07 9.18
CA ARG A 270 18.71 17.54 9.22
C ARG A 270 18.04 18.12 10.45
N ASP A 271 18.61 19.21 10.97
CA ASP A 271 17.91 20.08 11.92
C ASP A 271 16.87 20.92 11.19
N ARG A 272 15.72 21.14 11.84
CA ARG A 272 14.57 21.80 11.23
C ARG A 272 13.98 22.85 12.15
N THR A 273 13.57 23.94 11.53
CA THR A 273 12.80 25.04 12.14
C THR A 273 11.50 25.20 11.35
N ALA A 274 10.70 24.15 11.32
CA ALA A 274 9.36 24.15 10.70
C ALA A 274 8.28 24.08 11.78
N GLY A 275 7.03 24.35 11.40
CA GLY A 275 5.89 24.24 12.31
C GLY A 275 5.74 22.81 12.81
N THR A 276 5.51 22.62 14.11
CA THR A 276 5.27 21.31 14.70
C THR A 276 3.79 21.10 14.97
N TYR A 277 3.38 19.84 14.99
CA TYR A 277 2.00 19.45 15.22
C TYR A 277 1.84 18.66 16.50
N GLU A 278 0.66 18.78 17.10
CA GLU A 278 0.21 17.94 18.21
C GLU A 278 -1.05 17.19 17.82
N LEU A 279 -1.13 15.93 18.21
CA LEU A 279 -2.35 15.17 18.11
C LEU A 279 -2.92 14.91 19.50
N LYS A 280 -4.08 15.49 19.78
CA LYS A 280 -4.81 15.28 21.04
C LYS A 280 -5.93 14.26 20.83
N MET A 281 -6.07 13.36 21.79
CA MET A 281 -7.15 12.38 21.82
C MET A 281 -7.80 12.31 23.21
N PRO A 282 -9.07 11.88 23.30
CA PRO A 282 -9.74 11.67 24.59
C PRO A 282 -8.97 10.68 25.48
N ALA A 283 -9.14 10.77 26.80
CA ALA A 283 -8.41 9.92 27.76
C ALA A 283 -8.64 8.41 27.53
N GLU A 284 -9.85 8.02 27.12
CA GLU A 284 -10.16 6.62 26.79
C GLU A 284 -9.39 6.14 25.56
N ALA A 285 -9.34 6.94 24.49
CA ALA A 285 -8.54 6.67 23.30
C ALA A 285 -7.04 6.59 23.62
N GLU A 286 -6.54 7.51 24.43
CA GLU A 286 -5.15 7.56 24.85
C GLU A 286 -4.72 6.30 25.61
N SER A 287 -5.62 5.71 26.42
CA SER A 287 -5.35 4.46 27.14
C SER A 287 -5.18 3.23 26.23
N LEU A 288 -5.63 3.31 24.98
CA LEU A 288 -5.55 2.22 23.98
C LEU A 288 -4.44 2.46 22.94
N ARG A 289 -3.75 3.60 23.01
CA ARG A 289 -2.77 4.03 22.01
C ARG A 289 -1.51 3.16 22.05
N TRP A 290 -1.17 2.58 20.91
CA TRP A 290 -0.02 1.69 20.74
C TRP A 290 1.19 2.35 20.02
N PHE A 291 1.01 3.57 19.51
CA PHE A 291 2.02 4.29 18.73
C PHE A 291 2.45 5.59 19.40
N ILE A 292 3.65 6.10 19.11
CA ILE A 292 4.17 7.36 19.62
C ILE A 292 3.54 8.59 18.93
N LEU A 293 3.34 9.67 19.67
CA LEU A 293 2.78 10.94 19.18
C LEU A 293 3.87 11.96 18.84
N PRO A 294 3.58 12.92 17.93
CA PRO A 294 4.46 14.04 17.61
C PRO A 294 5.09 14.72 18.84
N GLN A 295 4.27 15.05 19.83
CA GLN A 295 4.69 15.75 21.05
C GLN A 295 5.47 14.89 22.06
N GLU A 296 5.59 13.58 21.85
CA GLU A 296 6.37 12.69 22.72
C GLU A 296 7.83 12.55 22.25
N VAL A 297 8.14 13.01 21.04
CA VAL A 297 9.45 12.82 20.39
C VAL A 297 10.39 14.01 20.62
N GLN A 298 9.84 15.23 20.62
CA GLN A 298 10.58 16.45 20.93
C GLN A 298 9.77 17.32 21.90
N PRO A 299 10.42 18.10 22.78
CA PRO A 299 9.73 19.06 23.63
C PRO A 299 8.93 20.05 22.78
N ILE A 300 7.67 20.26 23.15
CA ILE A 300 6.75 21.17 22.48
C ILE A 300 7.37 22.58 22.44
N SER A 301 7.60 23.09 21.23
CA SER A 301 7.78 24.53 21.02
C SER A 301 6.45 25.23 21.27
N LEU A 302 6.45 26.42 21.87
CA LEU A 302 5.25 27.24 22.13
C LEU A 302 4.41 27.57 20.87
N LEU A 303 4.88 27.18 19.68
CA LEU A 303 4.28 27.39 18.36
C LEU A 303 3.65 26.12 17.75
N SER A 304 3.42 25.07 18.55
CA SER A 304 2.80 23.84 18.05
C SER A 304 1.35 24.06 17.62
N THR A 305 0.96 23.46 16.48
CA THR A 305 -0.39 23.54 15.92
C THR A 305 -1.15 22.23 16.18
N ALA A 306 -2.43 22.32 16.55
CA ALA A 306 -3.23 21.12 16.77
C ALA A 306 -3.67 20.50 15.44
N CYS A 307 -3.57 19.16 15.36
CA CYS A 307 -4.35 18.31 14.48
C CYS A 307 -5.66 17.89 15.19
#